data_AF-A0A1H9RRP9-F1
#
_entry.id   AF-A0A1H9RRP9-F1
#
_cell.length_a   1.000
_cell.length_b   1.000
_cell.length_c   1.000
_cell.angle_alpha   90.00
_cell.angle_beta   90.00
_cell.angle_gamma   90.00
#
_symmetry.space_group_name_H-M   'P 1'
#
loop_
_entity.id
_entity.type
_entity.pdbx_description
1 polymer ?
#
loop_
_entity_poly.entity_id
_entity_poly.type
_entity_poly.pdbx_seq_one_letter_code
_entity_poly.pdbx_strand_id
1 'polypeptide(L)'
;MSDFMELFSSVTENTNKIDKDKTKKIAAKLVEFHTECEDCKRILSDIENQLKIMQIDATDEEWRDFNQTISQAKAHLIKQHKCVTSGYYLSTYMTLGTSLGVVFGLTLFDNIALGIPVGIAIGISIGSIMDGDAKKKGLVI
;
A
#
# COMPACT_ATOMS: atom_id res chain seq x y z
N MET A 1 10.53 -11.42 16.65
CA MET A 1 9.57 -11.35 15.52
C MET A 1 8.18 -11.83 15.92
N SER A 2 8.04 -12.95 16.65
CA SER A 2 6.77 -13.40 17.24
C SER A 2 6.16 -12.36 18.19
N ASP A 3 6.97 -11.83 19.10
CA ASP A 3 6.49 -11.01 20.22
C ASP A 3 5.92 -9.65 19.74
N PHE A 4 6.53 -9.07 18.71
CA PHE A 4 6.02 -7.86 18.08
C PHE A 4 4.65 -8.08 17.44
N MET A 5 4.49 -9.17 16.68
CA MET A 5 3.24 -9.42 15.97
C MET A 5 2.09 -9.79 16.92
N GLU A 6 2.42 -10.42 18.05
CA GLU A 6 1.47 -10.68 19.13
C GLU A 6 1.04 -9.38 19.82
N LEU A 7 2.00 -8.52 20.18
CA LEU A 7 1.72 -7.19 20.74
C LEU A 7 0.87 -6.35 19.77
N PHE A 8 1.27 -6.28 18.49
CA PHE A 8 0.53 -5.59 17.45
C PHE A 8 -0.91 -6.08 17.34
N SER A 9 -1.12 -7.41 17.32
CA SER A 9 -2.46 -7.98 17.21
C SER A 9 -3.31 -7.63 18.43
N SER A 10 -2.77 -7.81 19.66
CA SER A 10 -3.51 -7.51 20.90
C SER A 10 -3.99 -6.05 21.00
N VAL A 11 -3.17 -5.09 20.57
CA VAL A 11 -3.51 -3.66 20.62
C VAL A 11 -4.47 -3.27 19.48
N THR A 12 -4.30 -3.84 18.29
CA THR A 12 -5.02 -3.39 17.10
C THR A 12 -6.31 -4.16 16.80
N GLU A 13 -6.52 -5.32 17.43
CA GLU A 13 -7.64 -6.23 17.11
C GLU A 13 -9.01 -5.61 17.42
N ASN A 14 -9.14 -4.79 18.46
CA ASN A 14 -10.44 -4.27 18.92
C ASN A 14 -10.71 -2.80 18.56
N THR A 15 -9.77 -2.12 17.91
CA THR A 15 -9.93 -0.70 17.53
C THR A 15 -10.61 -0.52 16.17
N ASN A 16 -11.31 0.59 15.98
CA ASN A 16 -11.80 1.07 14.69
C ASN A 16 -11.01 2.28 14.16
N LYS A 17 -9.97 2.72 14.89
CA LYS A 17 -9.18 3.92 14.59
C LYS A 17 -8.16 3.71 13.45
N ILE A 18 -8.02 2.47 12.96
CA ILE A 18 -7.06 2.11 11.91
C ILE A 18 -7.66 1.10 10.91
N ASP A 19 -7.06 1.02 9.72
CA ASP A 19 -7.31 -0.06 8.75
C ASP A 19 -6.41 -1.26 9.08
N LYS A 20 -6.96 -2.24 9.79
CA LYS A 20 -6.20 -3.37 10.35
C LYS A 20 -5.44 -4.16 9.29
N ASP A 21 -6.05 -4.41 8.14
CA ASP A 21 -5.44 -5.21 7.08
C ASP A 21 -4.23 -4.49 6.47
N LYS A 22 -4.39 -3.21 6.13
CA LYS A 22 -3.28 -2.38 5.62
C LYS A 22 -2.16 -2.23 6.63
N THR A 23 -2.51 -1.89 7.88
CA THR A 23 -1.52 -1.70 8.94
C THR A 23 -0.74 -2.99 9.20
N LYS A 24 -1.42 -4.15 9.23
CA LYS A 24 -0.79 -5.45 9.39
C LYS A 24 0.20 -5.77 8.26
N LYS A 25 -0.17 -5.49 7.00
CA LYS A 25 0.72 -5.71 5.85
C LYS A 25 1.95 -4.80 5.90
N ILE A 26 1.76 -3.53 6.26
CA ILE A 26 2.87 -2.58 6.45
C ILE A 26 3.82 -3.06 7.54
N ALA A 27 3.29 -3.43 8.71
CA ALA A 27 4.07 -3.93 9.83
C ALA A 27 4.85 -5.20 9.46
N ALA A 28 4.20 -6.15 8.76
CA ALA A 28 4.85 -7.36 8.27
C ALA A 28 6.00 -7.05 7.29
N LYS A 29 5.84 -6.04 6.42
CA LYS A 29 6.90 -5.62 5.49
C LYS A 29 8.06 -4.91 6.17
N LEU A 30 7.79 -4.07 7.17
CA LEU A 30 8.86 -3.49 7.99
C LEU A 30 9.69 -4.58 8.68
N VAL A 31 9.02 -5.60 9.23
CA VAL A 31 9.66 -6.78 9.82
C VAL A 31 10.45 -7.59 8.78
N GLU A 32 10.05 -7.61 7.51
CA GLU A 32 10.83 -8.26 6.46
C GLU A 32 12.10 -7.48 6.12
N PHE A 33 12.03 -6.14 6.08
CA PHE A 33 13.14 -5.30 5.62
C PHE A 33 14.05 -4.74 6.74
N HIS A 34 13.67 -4.86 8.02
CA HIS A 34 14.41 -4.24 9.13
C HIS A 34 15.88 -4.70 9.25
N THR A 35 16.22 -5.89 8.75
CA THR A 35 17.61 -6.41 8.78
C THR A 35 18.52 -5.74 7.77
N GLU A 36 17.96 -5.23 6.67
CA GLU A 36 18.70 -4.68 5.53
C GLU A 36 18.46 -3.17 5.35
N CYS A 37 17.52 -2.58 6.10
CA CYS A 37 17.16 -1.18 6.02
C CYS A 37 17.04 -0.54 7.41
N GLU A 38 17.96 0.38 7.73
CA GLU A 38 18.01 1.10 9.00
C GLU A 38 16.76 1.95 9.26
N ASP A 39 16.17 2.55 8.21
CA ASP A 39 14.92 3.29 8.35
C ASP A 39 13.74 2.36 8.69
N CYS A 40 13.64 1.19 8.07
CA CYS A 40 12.63 0.19 8.42
C CYS A 40 12.77 -0.24 9.89
N LYS A 41 14.00 -0.46 10.35
CA LYS A 41 14.31 -0.80 11.75
C LYS A 41 13.91 0.31 12.72
N ARG A 42 14.22 1.56 12.39
CA ARG A 42 13.84 2.72 13.20
C ARG A 42 12.32 2.86 13.31
N ILE A 43 11.63 2.83 12.18
CA ILE A 43 10.16 2.93 12.12
C ILE A 43 9.51 1.76 12.89
N LEU A 44 10.03 0.54 12.74
CA LEU A 44 9.56 -0.62 13.50
C LEU A 44 9.71 -0.42 15.02
N SER A 45 10.84 0.15 15.45
CA SER A 45 11.10 0.45 16.86
C SER A 45 10.15 1.53 17.40
N ASP A 46 9.87 2.56 16.60
CA ASP A 46 8.91 3.62 16.95
C ASP A 46 7.51 3.03 17.13
N ILE A 47 7.09 2.16 16.21
CA ILE A 47 5.80 1.44 16.29
C ILE A 47 5.76 0.55 17.55
N GLU A 48 6.82 -0.22 17.83
CA GLU A 48 6.91 -1.05 19.04
C GLU A 48 6.74 -0.26 20.32
N ASN A 49 7.37 0.92 20.40
CA ASN A 49 7.25 1.80 21.56
C ASN A 49 5.84 2.38 21.70
N GLN A 50 5.22 2.79 20.60
CA GLN A 50 3.84 3.28 20.59
C GLN A 50 2.85 2.18 21.03
N LEU A 51 3.01 0.95 20.56
CA LEU A 51 2.15 -0.17 20.94
C LEU A 51 2.25 -0.52 22.43
N LYS A 52 3.45 -0.44 23.02
CA LYS A 52 3.64 -0.66 24.47
C LYS A 52 2.87 0.37 25.32
N ILE A 53 2.84 1.63 24.87
CA ILE A 53 2.08 2.69 25.54
C ILE A 53 0.58 2.37 25.44
N MET A 54 0.09 2.10 24.22
CA MET A 54 -1.31 1.80 23.96
C MET A 54 -1.83 0.52 24.63
N GLN A 55 -0.95 -0.43 24.94
CA GLN A 55 -1.32 -1.64 25.66
C GLN A 55 -1.82 -1.32 27.09
N ILE A 56 -1.35 -0.23 27.68
CA ILE A 56 -1.73 0.21 29.01
C ILE A 56 -2.98 1.09 28.94
N ASP A 57 -2.93 2.15 28.14
CA ASP A 57 -4.04 3.05 27.85
C ASP A 57 -3.81 3.70 26.49
N ALA A 58 -4.86 3.76 25.66
CA ALA A 58 -4.78 4.26 24.30
C ALA A 58 -5.73 5.44 24.15
N THR A 59 -5.19 6.66 24.20
CA THR A 59 -5.96 7.88 23.94
C THR A 59 -6.01 8.19 22.46
N ASP A 60 -6.82 9.18 22.09
CA ASP A 60 -6.91 9.65 20.70
C ASP A 60 -5.59 10.24 20.18
N GLU A 61 -4.73 10.77 21.08
CA GLU A 61 -3.42 11.31 20.72
C GLU A 61 -2.46 10.19 20.29
N GLU A 62 -2.35 9.10 21.06
CA GLU A 62 -1.48 7.98 20.68
C GLU A 62 -1.95 7.31 19.38
N TRP A 63 -3.26 7.18 19.17
CA TRP A 63 -3.79 6.65 17.89
C TRP A 63 -3.45 7.56 16.70
N ARG A 64 -3.44 8.88 16.90
CA ARG A 64 -3.06 9.83 15.86
C ARG A 64 -1.57 9.69 15.53
N ASP A 65 -0.72 9.63 16.55
CA ASP A 65 0.73 9.50 16.37
C ASP A 65 1.11 8.18 15.70
N PHE A 66 0.44 7.08 16.07
CA PHE A 66 0.63 5.80 15.41
C PHE A 66 0.19 5.80 13.96
N ASN A 67 -0.96 6.37 13.65
CA ASN A 67 -1.40 6.53 12.26
C ASN A 67 -0.43 7.37 11.44
N GLN A 68 0.20 8.39 12.05
CA GLN A 68 1.25 9.16 11.42
C GLN A 68 2.51 8.30 11.15
N THR A 69 2.97 7.51 12.12
CA THR A 69 4.09 6.58 11.93
C THR A 69 3.79 5.55 10.84
N ILE A 70 2.58 4.99 10.79
CA ILE A 70 2.15 4.05 9.73
C ILE A 70 2.12 4.72 8.36
N SER A 71 1.70 5.98 8.27
CA SER A 71 1.75 6.76 7.03
C SER A 71 3.19 6.97 6.54
N GLN A 72 4.10 7.27 7.46
CA GLN A 72 5.55 7.38 7.17
C GLN A 72 6.13 6.04 6.71
N ALA A 73 5.77 4.95 7.40
CA ALA A 73 6.15 3.59 7.02
C ALA A 73 5.71 3.25 5.60
N LYS A 74 4.44 3.50 5.27
CA LYS A 74 3.91 3.30 3.91
C LYS A 74 4.70 4.10 2.88
N ALA A 75 4.93 5.39 3.13
CA ALA A 75 5.67 6.23 2.19
C ALA A 75 7.11 5.74 1.98
N HIS A 76 7.75 5.28 3.04
CA HIS A 76 9.09 4.69 2.99
C HIS A 76 9.10 3.38 2.17
N LEU A 77 8.20 2.44 2.46
CA LEU A 77 8.08 1.16 1.75
C LEU A 77 7.81 1.34 0.26
N ILE A 78 6.96 2.30 -0.12
CA ILE A 78 6.69 2.60 -1.54
C ILE A 78 7.95 3.16 -2.22
N LYS A 79 8.65 4.09 -1.58
CA LYS A 79 9.80 4.77 -2.18
C LYS A 79 11.06 3.90 -2.25
N GLN A 80 11.39 3.20 -1.16
CA GLN A 80 12.65 2.47 -1.03
C GLN A 80 12.51 0.99 -1.40
N HIS A 81 11.36 0.38 -1.10
CA HIS A 81 11.15 -1.06 -1.26
C HIS A 81 10.20 -1.42 -2.42
N LYS A 82 9.78 -0.42 -3.22
CA LYS A 82 8.88 -0.59 -4.37
C LYS A 82 7.58 -1.33 -4.00
N CYS A 83 7.14 -1.21 -2.75
CA CYS A 83 5.84 -1.71 -2.34
C CYS A 83 4.73 -0.89 -3.00
N VAL A 84 3.57 -1.50 -3.21
CA VAL A 84 2.42 -0.85 -3.85
C VAL A 84 1.14 -1.20 -3.10
N THR A 85 0.14 -0.32 -3.18
CA THR A 85 -1.19 -0.65 -2.65
C THR A 85 -1.91 -1.59 -3.60
N SER A 86 -2.84 -2.39 -3.07
CA SER A 86 -3.69 -3.25 -3.91
C SER A 86 -4.38 -2.45 -5.02
N GLY A 87 -4.30 -2.93 -6.26
CA GLY A 87 -4.93 -2.29 -7.43
C GLY A 87 -4.22 -1.05 -7.97
N TYR A 88 -2.99 -0.76 -7.50
CA TYR A 88 -2.24 0.43 -7.87
C TYR A 88 -2.00 0.48 -9.40
N TYR A 89 -1.40 -0.57 -9.97
CA TYR A 89 -1.08 -0.56 -11.39
C TYR A 89 -2.33 -0.63 -12.26
N LEU A 90 -3.34 -1.42 -11.88
CA LEU A 90 -4.62 -1.42 -12.60
C LEU A 90 -5.21 -0.01 -12.70
N SER A 91 -5.29 0.71 -11.58
CA SER A 91 -5.88 2.06 -11.56
C SER A 91 -5.06 3.06 -12.39
N THR A 92 -3.74 3.01 -12.28
CA THR A 92 -2.83 3.88 -13.05
C THR A 92 -2.94 3.60 -14.56
N TYR A 93 -2.81 2.34 -14.97
CA TYR A 93 -2.84 1.97 -16.38
C TYR A 93 -4.24 2.05 -16.99
N MET A 94 -5.31 1.93 -16.21
CA MET A 94 -6.66 2.20 -16.70
C MET A 94 -6.84 3.68 -17.04
N THR A 95 -6.34 4.59 -16.19
CA THR A 95 -6.39 6.04 -16.45
C THR A 95 -5.57 6.41 -17.69
N LEU A 96 -4.35 5.86 -17.79
CA LEU A 96 -3.49 6.05 -18.96
C LEU A 96 -4.07 5.43 -20.23
N GLY A 97 -4.62 4.22 -20.13
CA GLY A 97 -5.25 3.52 -21.25
C GLY A 97 -6.46 4.29 -21.76
N THR A 98 -7.28 4.84 -20.86
CA THR A 98 -8.44 5.66 -21.23
C THR A 98 -8.02 6.93 -21.94
N SER A 99 -7.02 7.65 -21.43
CA SER A 99 -6.53 8.89 -22.07
C SER A 99 -5.93 8.61 -23.45
N LEU A 100 -5.16 7.53 -23.60
CA LEU A 100 -4.66 7.08 -24.90
C LEU A 100 -5.81 6.66 -25.83
N GLY A 101 -6.84 5.99 -25.31
CA GLY A 101 -8.02 5.58 -26.07
C GLY A 101 -8.79 6.78 -26.64
N VAL A 102 -8.88 7.88 -25.90
CA VAL A 102 -9.45 9.13 -26.42
C VAL A 102 -8.60 9.69 -27.56
N VAL A 103 -7.28 9.75 -27.39
CA VAL A 103 -6.35 10.27 -28.42
C VAL A 103 -6.40 9.41 -29.68
N PHE A 104 -6.33 8.09 -29.55
CA PHE A 104 -6.40 7.18 -30.70
C PHE A 104 -7.80 7.17 -31.32
N GLY A 105 -8.85 7.26 -30.51
CA GLY A 105 -10.22 7.38 -30.99
C GLY A 105 -10.40 8.59 -31.90
N LEU A 106 -9.83 9.74 -31.51
CA LEU A 106 -9.90 10.97 -32.30
C LEU A 106 -8.97 11.00 -33.51
N THR A 107 -7.79 10.38 -33.45
CA THR A 107 -6.76 10.53 -34.48
C THR A 107 -6.66 9.37 -35.47
N LEU A 108 -6.97 8.14 -35.04
CA LEU A 108 -6.84 6.93 -35.87
C LEU A 108 -8.19 6.44 -36.38
N PHE A 109 -9.24 6.60 -35.59
CA PHE A 109 -10.56 6.02 -35.87
C PHE A 109 -11.62 7.07 -36.21
N ASP A 110 -11.32 8.37 -36.07
CA ASP A 110 -12.27 9.49 -36.11
C ASP A 110 -13.56 9.22 -35.29
N ASN A 111 -13.45 8.35 -34.28
CA ASN A 111 -14.54 7.85 -33.47
C ASN A 111 -14.04 7.43 -32.09
N ILE A 112 -14.30 8.30 -31.11
CA ILE A 112 -13.99 8.08 -29.70
C ILE A 112 -14.65 6.80 -29.17
N ALA A 113 -15.83 6.43 -29.67
CA ALA A 113 -16.55 5.24 -29.22
C ALA A 113 -15.80 3.93 -29.53
N LEU A 114 -14.91 3.94 -30.54
CA LEU A 114 -14.02 2.82 -30.83
C LEU A 114 -12.69 2.91 -30.07
N GLY A 115 -12.15 4.12 -29.90
CA GLY A 115 -10.86 4.32 -29.24
C GLY A 115 -10.86 4.05 -27.73
N ILE A 116 -11.90 4.49 -27.00
CA ILE A 116 -11.97 4.32 -25.54
C ILE A 116 -11.95 2.84 -25.13
N PRO A 117 -12.78 1.94 -25.70
CA PRO A 117 -12.75 0.52 -25.35
C PRO A 117 -11.39 -0.13 -25.60
N VAL A 118 -10.71 0.23 -26.70
CA VAL A 118 -9.37 -0.26 -27.03
C VAL A 118 -8.35 0.20 -25.98
N GLY A 119 -8.38 1.49 -25.65
CA GLY A 119 -7.51 2.07 -24.62
C GLY A 119 -7.71 1.43 -23.25
N ILE A 120 -8.96 1.23 -22.83
CA ILE A 120 -9.30 0.54 -21.59
C ILE A 120 -8.80 -0.91 -21.60
N ALA A 121 -9.01 -1.64 -22.70
CA ALA A 121 -8.57 -3.04 -22.80
C ALA A 121 -7.05 -3.17 -22.64
N ILE A 122 -6.27 -2.27 -23.25
CA ILE A 122 -4.82 -2.20 -23.08
C ILE A 122 -4.46 -1.88 -21.63
N GLY A 123 -5.10 -0.85 -21.06
CA GLY A 123 -4.87 -0.41 -19.67
C GLY A 123 -5.13 -1.52 -18.65
N ILE A 124 -6.25 -2.24 -18.78
CA ILE A 124 -6.59 -3.38 -17.92
C ILE A 124 -5.57 -4.50 -18.08
N SER A 125 -5.17 -4.83 -19.32
CA SER A 125 -4.25 -5.93 -19.59
C SER A 125 -2.89 -5.69 -18.93
N ILE A 126 -2.29 -4.51 -19.14
CA ILE A 126 -0.98 -4.17 -18.57
C ILE A 126 -1.08 -4.02 -17.05
N GLY A 127 -2.08 -3.28 -16.57
CA GLY A 127 -2.25 -3.02 -15.15
C GLY A 127 -2.47 -4.29 -14.32
N SER A 128 -3.28 -5.22 -14.82
CA SER A 128 -3.55 -6.49 -14.13
C SER A 128 -2.33 -7.41 -14.07
N ILE A 129 -1.51 -7.43 -15.13
CA ILE A 129 -0.25 -8.19 -15.14
C ILE A 129 0.71 -7.65 -14.08
N MET A 130 0.85 -6.33 -14.00
CA MET A 130 1.76 -5.68 -13.05
C MET A 130 1.29 -5.81 -11.60
N ASP A 131 -0.01 -5.65 -11.32
CA ASP A 131 -0.56 -5.94 -9.99
C ASP A 131 -0.40 -7.42 -9.61
N GLY A 132 -0.57 -8.32 -10.58
CA GLY A 132 -0.30 -9.75 -10.39
C GLY A 132 1.16 -10.05 -10.05
N ASP A 133 2.11 -9.39 -10.71
CA ASP A 133 3.54 -9.52 -10.43
C ASP A 133 3.91 -8.96 -9.06
N ALA A 134 3.40 -7.78 -8.69
CA ALA A 134 3.58 -7.21 -7.36
C ALA A 134 3.06 -8.15 -6.26
N LYS A 135 1.90 -8.77 -6.48
CA LYS A 135 1.33 -9.77 -5.55
C LYS A 135 2.21 -11.01 -5.45
N LYS A 136 2.73 -11.53 -6.56
CA LYS A 136 3.65 -12.69 -6.58
C LYS A 136 4.96 -12.42 -5.84
N LYS A 137 5.48 -11.19 -5.97
CA LYS A 137 6.69 -10.72 -5.26
C LYS A 137 6.41 -10.33 -3.81
N GLY A 138 5.16 -10.42 -3.36
CA GLY A 138 4.75 -10.02 -2.01
C GLY A 138 4.88 -8.52 -1.74
N LEU A 139 4.92 -7.66 -2.76
CA LEU A 139 5.13 -6.21 -2.60
C LEU A 139 3.84 -5.43 -2.30
N VAL A 140 2.71 -6.12 -2.11
CA VAL A 140 1.40 -5.49 -1.90
C VAL A 140 1.19 -5.20 -0.41
N ILE A 141 0.94 -3.93 -0.09
CA ILE A 141 0.63 -3.41 1.27
C ILE A 141 -0.78 -2.84 1.38
#